data_AF-A0A7C3JVN0-F1
#
_entry.id   AF-A0A7C3JVN0-F1
#
_cell.length_a   1.000
_cell.length_b   1.000
_cell.length_c   1.000
_cell.angle_alpha   90.00
_cell.angle_beta   90.00
_cell.angle_gamma   90.00
#
_symmetry.space_group_name_H-M   'P 1'
#
loop_
_entity.id
_entity.type
_entity.pdbx_description
1 polymer ?
#
loop_
_entity_poly.entity_id
_entity_poly.type
_entity_poly.pdbx_seq_one_letter_code
_entity_poly.pdbx_strand_id
1 'polypeptide(L)' 'VQCPRPVAEINDYLLNERGLIGGYDLGRDYPHLAGHMLVAVTEMNTRAEIHDLVEALNELR' A
#
# COMPACT_ATOMS: atom_id res chain seq x y z
N VAL A 1 -1.16 7.52 3.04
CA VAL A 1 0.32 7.38 2.94
C VAL A 1 0.75 7.97 1.61
N GLN A 2 1.76 8.85 1.57
CA GLN A 2 2.31 9.35 0.30
C GLN A 2 3.21 8.27 -0.32
N CYS A 3 2.97 7.94 -1.57
CA CYS A 3 3.67 6.89 -2.28
C CYS A 3 4.86 7.45 -3.08
N PRO A 4 6.03 6.76 -3.07
CA PRO A 4 7.19 7.17 -3.87
C PRO A 4 7.02 6.86 -5.37
N ARG A 5 6.07 5.99 -5.70
CA ARG A 5 5.75 5.50 -7.05
C ARG A 5 4.22 5.49 -7.24
N PRO A 6 3.71 5.34 -8.47
CA PRO A 6 2.27 5.20 -8.70
C PRO A 6 1.64 4.09 -7.84
N VAL A 7 0.47 4.36 -7.26
CA VAL A 7 -0.20 3.41 -6.35
C VAL A 7 -0.48 2.07 -7.03
N ALA A 8 -0.82 2.10 -8.33
CA ALA A 8 -1.02 0.90 -9.14
C ALA A 8 0.23 0.01 -9.21
N GLU A 9 1.42 0.59 -9.40
CA GLU A 9 2.68 -0.19 -9.45
C GLU A 9 3.02 -0.79 -8.08
N ILE A 10 2.78 -0.04 -7.00
CA ILE A 10 2.98 -0.53 -5.63
C ILE A 10 2.05 -1.72 -5.36
N ASN A 11 0.78 -1.60 -5.72
CA ASN A 11 -0.20 -2.65 -5.51
C ASN A 11 0.11 -3.90 -6.36
N ASP A 12 0.60 -3.73 -7.58
CA ASP A 12 1.00 -4.85 -8.44
C ASP A 12 2.20 -5.60 -7.86
N TYR A 13 3.23 -4.88 -7.40
CA TYR A 13 4.37 -5.48 -6.69
C TYR A 13 3.92 -6.21 -5.41
N LEU A 14 3.11 -5.57 -4.56
CA LEU A 14 2.65 -6.16 -3.30
C LEU A 14 1.91 -7.48 -3.56
N LEU A 15 1.05 -7.50 -4.58
CA LEU A 15 0.25 -8.69 -4.91
C LEU A 15 1.11 -9.80 -5.51
N ASN A 16 1.93 -9.48 -6.53
CA ASN A 16 2.62 -10.48 -7.33
C ASN A 16 3.91 -10.98 -6.69
N GLU A 17 4.66 -10.10 -6.01
CA GLU A 17 5.98 -10.44 -5.43
C GLU A 17 5.90 -10.80 -3.95
N ARG A 18 4.92 -10.23 -3.22
CA ARG A 18 4.82 -10.38 -1.76
C ARG A 18 3.56 -11.12 -1.30
N GLY A 19 2.60 -11.36 -2.19
CA GLY A 19 1.31 -11.97 -1.84
C GLY A 19 0.46 -11.12 -0.90
N LEU A 20 0.70 -9.80 -0.88
CA LEU A 20 0.04 -8.83 -0.01
C LEU A 20 -0.97 -8.00 -0.81
N ILE A 21 -2.12 -7.72 -0.20
CA ILE A 21 -3.08 -6.76 -0.75
C ILE A 21 -2.65 -5.36 -0.34
N GLY A 22 -2.43 -4.50 -1.33
CA GLY A 22 -2.11 -3.10 -1.12
C GLY A 22 -3.34 -2.25 -0.75
N GLY A 23 -3.19 -0.94 -0.84
CA GLY A 23 -4.23 0.01 -0.44
C GLY A 23 -5.01 0.61 -1.60
N TYR A 24 -5.97 1.45 -1.24
CA TYR A 24 -6.80 2.16 -2.21
C TYR A 24 -6.12 3.45 -2.70
N ASP A 25 -6.11 3.68 -4.01
CA ASP A 25 -5.59 4.92 -4.61
C ASP A 25 -6.57 6.08 -4.39
N LEU A 26 -6.22 6.98 -3.48
CA LEU A 26 -7.05 8.14 -3.15
C LEU A 26 -7.15 9.15 -4.30
N GLY A 27 -6.18 9.16 -5.23
CA GLY A 27 -6.19 10.05 -6.38
C GLY A 27 -7.40 9.85 -7.30
N ARG A 28 -8.05 8.67 -7.23
CA ARG A 28 -9.23 8.34 -8.02
C ARG A 28 -10.46 9.16 -7.63
N ASP A 29 -10.62 9.45 -6.34
CA ASP A 29 -11.76 10.20 -5.80
C ASP A 29 -11.35 11.62 -5.37
N TYR A 30 -10.10 11.79 -4.98
CA TYR A 30 -9.54 13.02 -4.43
C TYR A 30 -8.30 13.42 -5.25
N PRO A 31 -8.46 14.23 -6.33
CA PRO A 31 -7.33 14.60 -7.20
C PRO A 31 -6.15 15.27 -6.46
N HIS A 32 -6.44 16.00 -5.37
CA HIS A 32 -5.42 16.64 -4.53
C HIS A 32 -4.60 15.63 -3.68
N LEU A 33 -5.04 14.38 -3.60
CA LEU A 33 -4.37 13.26 -2.96
C LEU A 33 -3.80 12.28 -4.00
N ALA A 34 -3.58 12.73 -5.25
CA ALA A 34 -2.88 11.92 -6.24
C ALA A 34 -1.54 11.42 -5.68
N GLY A 35 -1.24 10.13 -5.93
CA GLY A 35 -0.06 9.47 -5.37
C GLY A 35 -0.15 9.17 -3.87
N HIS A 36 -1.35 9.24 -3.26
CA HIS A 36 -1.58 8.79 -1.90
C HIS A 36 -2.42 7.52 -1.86
N MET A 37 -2.03 6.62 -0.97
CA MET A 37 -2.73 5.36 -0.74
C MET A 37 -3.40 5.36 0.64
N LEU A 38 -4.65 4.92 0.69
CA LEU A 38 -5.38 4.58 1.92
C LEU A 38 -5.16 3.11 2.25
N VAL A 39 -4.67 2.83 3.45
CA VAL A 39 -4.42 1.47 3.94
C VAL A 39 -5.33 1.21 5.12
N ALA A 40 -6.08 0.11 5.10
CA ALA A 40 -6.94 -0.32 6.19
C ALA A 40 -6.31 -1.52 6.90
N VAL A 41 -5.78 -1.31 8.10
CA VAL A 41 -5.33 -2.38 8.99
C VAL A 41 -6.44 -2.61 10.01
N THR A 42 -7.21 -3.68 9.83
CA THR A 42 -8.29 -4.05 10.75
C THR A 42 -7.75 -4.94 11.87
N GLU A 43 -8.53 -5.10 12.93
CA GLU A 43 -8.20 -5.85 14.15
C GLU A 43 -7.91 -7.33 13.89
N MET A 44 -8.28 -7.83 12.70
CA MET A 44 -8.00 -9.21 12.27
C MET A 44 -6.56 -9.42 11.82
N ASN A 45 -5.78 -8.34 11.61
CA ASN A 45 -4.37 -8.44 11.25
C ASN A 45 -3.49 -8.47 12.50
N THR A 46 -2.57 -9.43 12.55
CA THR A 46 -1.53 -9.51 13.54
C THR A 46 -0.49 -8.41 13.33
N ARG A 47 0.27 -8.11 14.38
CA ARG A 47 1.40 -7.17 14.30
C ARG A 47 2.46 -7.63 13.28
N ALA A 48 2.67 -8.93 13.12
CA ALA A 48 3.63 -9.47 12.18
C ALA A 48 3.21 -9.18 10.73
N GLU A 49 1.96 -9.44 10.37
CA GLU A 49 1.43 -9.15 9.02
C GLU A 49 1.50 -7.65 8.70
N ILE A 50 1.26 -6.78 9.70
CA ILE A 50 1.43 -5.33 9.53
C ILE A 50 2.90 -4.97 9.28
N HIS A 51 3.83 -5.62 9.97
CA HIS A 51 5.27 -5.40 9.73
C HIS A 51 5.69 -5.89 8.35
N ASP A 52 5.18 -7.03 7.89
CA ASP A 52 5.47 -7.55 6.55
C ASP A 52 5.04 -6.54 5.46
N LEU A 53 3.88 -5.90 5.63
CA LEU A 53 3.43 -4.82 4.76
C LEU A 53 4.37 -3.61 4.81
N VAL A 54 4.84 -3.22 6.00
CA VAL A 54 5.77 -2.10 6.16
C VAL A 54 7.12 -2.40 5.50
N GLU A 55 7.64 -3.61 5.65
CA GLU A 55 8.89 -4.05 5.02
C GLU A 55 8.76 -4.05 3.49
N ALA A 56 7.68 -4.63 2.96
CA ALA A 56 7.41 -4.63 1.53
C ALA A 56 7.30 -3.21 0.94
N LEU A 57 6.65 -2.28 1.65
CA LEU A 57 6.57 -0.89 1.23
C LEU A 57 7.91 -0.16 1.31
N ASN A 58 8.79 -0.52 2.24
CA ASN A 58 10.13 0.08 2.34
C ASN A 58 11.05 -0.32 1.19
N GLU A 59 10.90 -1.51 0.60
CA GLU A 59 11.69 -1.95 -0.56
C GLU A 59 11.40 -1.15 -1.83
N LEU A 60 10.26 -0.47 -1.89
CA LEU A 60 9.84 0.37 -3.01
C LEU A 60 10.19 1.86 -2.85
N ARG A 61 10.79 2.24 -1.71
CA ARG A 61 11.26 3.61 -1.47
C ARG A 61 12.35 4.05 -2.44
#